data_AF-A0AAX7U3S7-F1
#
_entry.id   AF-A0AAX7U3S7-F1
#
_cell.length_a   1.000
_cell.length_b   1.000
_cell.length_c   1.000
_cell.angle_alpha   90.00
_cell.angle_beta   90.00
_cell.angle_gamma   90.00
#
_symmetry.space_group_name_H-M   'P 1'
#
loop_
_entity.id
_entity.type
_entity.pdbx_description
1 polymer ?
#
loop_
_entity_poly.entity_id
_entity_poly.type
_entity_poly.pdbx_seq_one_letter_code
_entity_poly.pdbx_strand_id
1 'polypeptide(L)'
;MPRTYRRKTSWGSTPLEEIERAASEVKGGKSIRSVAKERQIDRSTLRRYIKKRDTQEVKSVGYSGTASAKRVFSEEVEKELSEHIKKLAEQFHGISPKKCRELALELAGRNNIPTPSNWTEKGLAGKEWFKNFLARHHLSCRMPEATSLGRATAFNKTTVGEFFDNLAKVIDR
;
A
#
# COMPACT_ATOMS: atom_id res chain seq x y z
N MET A 1 10.62 -4.35 20.49
CA MET A 1 11.09 -3.45 19.41
C MET A 1 9.92 -2.62 18.90
N PRO A 2 10.07 -1.30 18.66
CA PRO A 2 9.02 -0.47 18.07
C PRO A 2 8.63 -1.01 16.68
N ARG A 3 7.33 -1.15 16.40
CA ARG A 3 6.85 -1.64 15.09
C ARG A 3 7.14 -0.68 13.95
N THR A 4 7.15 0.61 14.25
CA THR A 4 7.48 1.68 13.30
C THR A 4 8.85 2.23 13.65
N TYR A 5 9.85 1.89 12.85
CA TYR A 5 11.20 2.41 13.01
C TYR A 5 11.28 3.84 12.46
N ARG A 6 11.55 4.81 13.34
CA ARG A 6 11.94 6.16 12.91
C ARG A 6 13.41 6.14 12.54
N ARG A 7 13.70 6.51 11.29
CA ARG A 7 15.07 6.57 10.79
C ARG A 7 15.85 7.67 11.49
N LYS A 8 17.12 7.37 11.79
CA LYS A 8 18.07 8.31 12.40
C LYS A 8 18.90 9.08 11.37
N THR A 9 19.00 8.58 10.14
CA THR A 9 19.82 9.17 9.06
C THR A 9 18.94 9.71 7.95
N SER A 10 19.43 10.71 7.22
CA SER A 10 18.82 11.27 5.99
C SER A 10 19.22 10.54 4.70
N TRP A 11 20.00 9.46 4.80
CA TRP A 11 20.56 8.75 3.64
C TRP A 11 19.49 8.20 2.69
N GLY A 12 19.58 8.51 1.40
CA GLY A 12 18.61 8.05 0.42
C GLY A 12 17.17 8.55 0.65
N SER A 13 17.02 9.68 1.36
CA SER A 13 15.75 10.44 1.43
C SER A 13 15.59 11.45 0.30
N THR A 14 16.63 11.62 -0.52
CA THR A 14 16.63 12.51 -1.67
C THR A 14 15.60 12.05 -2.72
N PRO A 15 14.73 12.95 -3.22
CA PRO A 15 13.69 12.61 -4.18
C PRO A 15 14.30 12.20 -5.53
N LEU A 16 13.54 11.42 -6.31
CA LEU A 16 13.99 10.88 -7.60
C LEU A 16 14.41 12.00 -8.56
N GLU A 17 13.58 13.04 -8.69
CA GLU A 17 13.81 14.17 -9.59
C GLU A 17 15.15 14.89 -9.30
N GLU A 18 15.47 15.09 -8.03
CA GLU A 18 16.68 15.80 -7.62
C GLU A 18 17.95 14.96 -7.90
N ILE A 19 17.86 13.65 -7.68
CA ILE A 19 18.93 12.72 -8.00
C ILE A 19 19.11 12.57 -9.52
N GLU A 20 18.02 12.61 -10.30
CA GLU A 20 18.08 12.59 -11.77
C GLU A 20 18.76 13.82 -12.34
N ARG A 21 18.44 15.02 -11.81
CA ARG A 21 19.13 16.26 -12.16
C ARG A 21 20.62 16.17 -11.83
N ALA A 22 20.94 15.73 -10.62
CA ALA A 22 22.34 15.51 -10.20
C ALA A 22 23.07 14.51 -11.11
N ALA A 23 22.43 13.40 -11.47
CA ALA A 23 23.02 12.40 -12.35
C ALA A 23 23.28 12.93 -13.77
N SER A 24 22.39 13.80 -14.27
CA SER A 24 22.52 14.42 -15.59
C SER A 24 23.67 15.45 -15.63
N GLU A 25 23.86 16.22 -14.56
CA GLU A 25 25.00 17.11 -14.42
C GLU A 25 26.35 16.38 -14.35
N VAL A 26 26.38 15.21 -13.71
CA VAL A 26 27.57 14.36 -13.71
C VAL A 26 27.83 13.79 -15.12
N LYS A 27 26.79 13.39 -15.87
CA LYS A 27 26.94 12.99 -17.27
C LYS A 27 27.42 14.14 -18.17
N GLY A 28 27.08 15.39 -17.83
CA GLY A 28 27.59 16.60 -18.48
C GLY A 28 29.05 16.94 -18.16
N GLY A 29 29.77 16.10 -17.43
CA GLY A 29 31.21 16.24 -17.17
C GLY A 29 31.58 16.81 -15.79
N LYS A 30 30.61 17.18 -14.94
CA LYS A 30 30.91 17.60 -13.56
C LYS A 30 31.34 16.39 -12.71
N SER A 31 32.26 16.60 -11.77
CA SER A 31 32.66 15.53 -10.85
C SER A 31 31.55 15.15 -9.86
N ILE A 32 31.39 13.86 -9.57
CA ILE A 32 30.40 13.34 -8.60
C ILE A 32 30.51 14.06 -7.25
N ARG A 33 31.74 14.36 -6.80
CA ARG A 33 32.00 15.02 -5.51
C ARG A 33 31.51 16.46 -5.49
N SER A 34 31.69 17.19 -6.60
CA SER A 34 31.24 18.57 -6.71
C SER A 34 29.72 18.65 -6.69
N VAL A 35 29.06 17.84 -7.53
CA VAL A 35 27.59 17.82 -7.62
C VAL A 35 26.94 17.36 -6.31
N ALA A 36 27.54 16.36 -5.65
CA ALA A 36 27.10 15.90 -4.33
C ALA A 36 27.15 17.02 -3.28
N LYS A 37 28.21 17.83 -3.28
CA LYS A 37 28.36 18.97 -2.35
C LYS A 37 27.37 20.09 -2.67
N GLU A 38 27.22 20.44 -3.96
CA GLU A 38 26.34 21.50 -4.44
C GLU A 38 24.87 21.21 -4.11
N ARG A 39 24.42 19.98 -4.37
CA ARG A 39 23.03 19.54 -4.16
C ARG A 39 22.77 18.91 -2.79
N GLN A 40 23.75 18.92 -1.89
CA GLN A 40 23.67 18.30 -0.55
C GLN A 40 23.23 16.82 -0.58
N ILE A 41 23.62 16.09 -1.63
CA ILE A 41 23.36 14.66 -1.78
C ILE A 41 24.57 13.89 -1.28
N ASP A 42 24.36 12.82 -0.52
CA ASP A 42 25.45 11.92 -0.16
C ASP A 42 26.13 11.32 -1.42
N ARG A 43 27.46 11.41 -1.48
CA ARG A 43 28.27 10.97 -2.62
C ARG A 43 28.01 9.50 -2.97
N SER A 44 27.87 8.65 -1.97
CA SER A 44 27.67 7.21 -2.15
C SER A 44 26.29 6.92 -2.76
N THR A 45 25.29 7.69 -2.34
CA THR A 45 23.92 7.63 -2.88
C THR A 45 23.89 8.00 -4.36
N LEU A 46 24.51 9.13 -4.75
CA LEU A 46 24.59 9.56 -6.15
C LEU A 46 25.36 8.57 -7.02
N ARG A 47 26.52 8.08 -6.54
CA ARG A 47 27.32 7.07 -7.24
C ARG A 47 26.54 5.77 -7.45
N ARG A 48 25.83 5.29 -6.42
CA ARG A 48 25.00 4.07 -6.50
C ARG A 48 23.87 4.23 -7.50
N TYR A 49 23.22 5.40 -7.52
CA TYR A 49 22.13 5.70 -8.45
C TYR A 49 22.63 5.68 -9.90
N ILE A 50 23.75 6.36 -10.21
CA ILE A 50 24.32 6.40 -11.56
C ILE A 50 24.62 4.98 -12.06
N LYS A 51 25.33 4.18 -11.25
CA LYS A 51 25.64 2.79 -11.60
C LYS A 51 24.38 1.97 -11.88
N LYS A 52 23.32 2.17 -11.09
CA LYS A 52 22.05 1.46 -11.27
C LYS A 52 21.32 1.92 -12.54
N ARG A 53 21.30 3.23 -12.81
CA ARG A 53 20.69 3.84 -14.01
C ARG A 53 21.32 3.31 -15.30
N ASP A 54 22.62 3.05 -15.30
CA ASP A 54 23.29 2.53 -16.49
C ASP A 54 22.99 1.04 -16.75
N THR A 55 22.50 0.30 -15.74
CA THR A 55 22.12 -1.12 -15.88
C THR A 55 20.61 -1.30 -16.10
N GLN A 56 19.79 -0.49 -15.44
CA GLN A 56 18.33 -0.64 -15.46
C GLN A 56 17.64 0.71 -15.20
N GLU A 57 16.45 0.88 -15.77
CA GLU A 57 15.58 2.02 -15.48
C GLU A 57 15.22 2.07 -13.97
N VAL A 58 15.48 3.21 -13.32
CA VAL A 58 15.28 3.38 -11.88
C VAL A 58 13.96 4.09 -11.60
N LYS A 59 12.89 3.31 -11.35
CA LYS A 59 11.56 3.84 -11.05
C LYS A 59 11.39 4.42 -9.64
N SER A 60 12.31 4.11 -8.72
CA SER A 60 12.28 4.62 -7.33
C SER A 60 13.65 4.58 -6.68
N VAL A 61 13.87 5.50 -5.74
CA VAL A 61 15.18 5.69 -5.08
C VAL A 61 15.12 5.34 -3.59
N GLY A 62 16.29 5.05 -3.02
CA GLY A 62 16.39 4.68 -1.62
C GLY A 62 15.77 3.32 -1.34
N TYR A 63 15.08 3.22 -0.20
CA TYR A 63 14.54 1.95 0.30
C TYR A 63 13.17 1.61 -0.32
N SER A 64 12.48 2.57 -0.93
CA SER A 64 11.19 2.35 -1.59
C SER A 64 11.33 1.38 -2.77
N GLY A 65 12.43 1.45 -3.53
CA GLY A 65 12.72 0.50 -4.61
C GLY A 65 12.96 -0.92 -4.12
N THR A 66 13.65 -1.10 -2.99
CA THR A 66 13.83 -2.42 -2.36
C THR A 66 12.50 -2.98 -1.87
N ALA A 67 11.64 -2.13 -1.30
CA ALA A 67 10.31 -2.53 -0.85
C ALA A 67 9.40 -2.91 -2.01
N SER A 68 9.49 -2.19 -3.14
CA SER A 68 8.75 -2.51 -4.36
C SER A 68 9.19 -3.84 -4.98
N ALA A 69 10.50 -4.09 -5.07
CA ALA A 69 11.06 -5.33 -5.61
C ALA A 69 10.70 -6.59 -4.79
N LYS A 70 10.33 -6.44 -3.51
CA LYS A 70 9.93 -7.55 -2.64
C LYS A 70 8.41 -7.72 -2.53
N ARG A 71 7.63 -7.03 -3.38
CA ARG A 71 6.17 -7.23 -3.42
C ARG A 71 5.86 -8.60 -4.02
N VAL A 72 4.86 -9.26 -3.42
CA VAL A 72 4.36 -10.56 -3.90
C VAL A 72 3.42 -10.36 -5.08
N PHE A 73 2.58 -9.33 -5.04
CA PHE A 73 1.67 -8.99 -6.13
C PHE A 73 2.16 -7.80 -6.93
N SER A 74 1.83 -7.79 -8.23
CA SER A 74 1.90 -6.60 -9.06
C SER A 74 0.86 -5.58 -8.61
N GLU A 75 1.05 -4.31 -8.97
CA GLU A 75 0.13 -3.23 -8.58
C GLU A 75 -1.27 -3.44 -9.15
N GLU A 76 -1.38 -4.04 -10.35
CA GLU A 76 -2.64 -4.36 -11.01
C GLU A 76 -3.43 -5.42 -10.24
N VAL A 77 -2.79 -6.53 -9.89
CA VAL A 77 -3.41 -7.62 -9.13
C VAL A 77 -3.79 -7.16 -7.72
N GLU A 78 -2.93 -6.36 -7.09
CA GLU A 78 -3.20 -5.82 -5.76
C GLU A 78 -4.41 -4.87 -5.79
N LYS A 79 -4.55 -4.08 -6.86
CA LYS A 79 -5.69 -3.19 -7.08
C LYS A 79 -6.98 -3.97 -7.30
N GLU A 80 -6.96 -5.00 -8.13
CA GLU A 80 -8.13 -5.88 -8.36
C GLU A 80 -8.63 -6.50 -7.05
N LEU A 81 -7.72 -7.05 -6.25
CA LEU A 81 -8.07 -7.59 -4.93
C LEU A 81 -8.69 -6.51 -4.02
N SER A 82 -8.14 -5.30 -4.04
CA SER A 82 -8.66 -4.18 -3.23
C SER A 82 -10.07 -3.75 -3.65
N GLU A 83 -10.34 -3.70 -4.95
CA GLU A 83 -11.66 -3.37 -5.49
C GLU A 83 -12.68 -4.45 -5.17
N HIS A 84 -12.28 -5.71 -5.27
CA HIS A 84 -13.14 -6.84 -4.91
C HIS A 84 -13.55 -6.78 -3.42
N ILE A 85 -12.62 -6.48 -2.51
CA ILE A 85 -12.91 -6.33 -1.09
C ILE A 85 -13.87 -5.17 -0.82
N LYS A 86 -13.73 -4.04 -1.54
CA LYS A 86 -14.64 -2.89 -1.42
C LYS A 86 -16.05 -3.25 -1.88
N LYS A 87 -16.19 -3.92 -3.04
CA LYS A 87 -17.48 -4.39 -3.55
C LYS A 87 -18.19 -5.33 -2.56
N LEU A 88 -17.44 -6.24 -1.94
CA LEU A 88 -18.00 -7.13 -0.93
C LEU A 88 -18.45 -6.36 0.33
N ALA A 89 -17.69 -5.35 0.75
CA ALA A 89 -18.08 -4.49 1.86
C ALA A 89 -19.36 -3.68 1.56
N GLU A 90 -19.51 -3.16 0.34
CA GLU A 90 -20.72 -2.46 -0.11
C GLU A 90 -21.96 -3.37 -0.12
N GLN A 91 -21.77 -4.67 -0.39
CA GLN A 91 -22.83 -5.69 -0.34
C GLN A 91 -23.05 -6.25 1.08
N PHE A 92 -22.54 -5.59 2.12
CA PHE A 92 -22.63 -6.02 3.52
C PHE A 92 -21.93 -7.37 3.82
N HIS A 93 -21.10 -7.87 2.91
CA HIS A 93 -20.26 -9.05 3.09
C HIS A 93 -18.84 -8.65 3.54
N GLY A 94 -18.75 -8.04 4.73
CA GLY A 94 -17.47 -7.67 5.31
C GLY A 94 -16.51 -8.87 5.45
N ILE A 95 -15.26 -8.72 5.00
CA ILE A 95 -14.28 -9.82 5.05
C ILE A 95 -13.42 -9.70 6.30
N SER A 96 -13.31 -10.78 7.06
CA SER A 96 -12.41 -10.85 8.21
C SER A 96 -10.93 -10.81 7.79
N PRO A 97 -10.02 -10.30 8.64
CA PRO A 97 -8.59 -10.30 8.35
C PRO A 97 -8.00 -11.67 8.00
N LYS A 98 -8.53 -12.75 8.60
CA LYS A 98 -8.12 -14.11 8.28
C LYS A 98 -8.55 -14.48 6.86
N LYS A 99 -9.82 -14.23 6.53
CA LYS A 99 -10.37 -14.59 5.21
C LYS A 99 -9.72 -13.79 4.08
N CYS A 100 -9.39 -12.53 4.30
CA CYS A 100 -8.64 -11.73 3.32
C CYS A 100 -7.24 -12.33 3.04
N ARG A 101 -6.58 -12.91 4.04
CA ARG A 101 -5.27 -13.56 3.89
C ARG A 101 -5.36 -14.91 3.19
N GLU A 102 -6.47 -15.63 3.35
CA GLU A 102 -6.78 -16.85 2.60
C GLU A 102 -7.03 -16.51 1.12
N LEU A 103 -7.89 -15.52 0.85
CA LEU A 103 -8.19 -15.05 -0.51
C LEU A 103 -6.93 -14.61 -1.25
N ALA A 104 -6.02 -13.92 -0.57
CA ALA A 104 -4.74 -13.54 -1.16
C ALA A 104 -3.91 -14.76 -1.57
N LEU A 105 -3.81 -15.79 -0.73
CA LEU A 105 -3.07 -17.00 -1.08
C LEU A 105 -3.72 -17.74 -2.26
N GLU A 106 -5.05 -17.86 -2.25
CA GLU A 106 -5.81 -18.48 -3.33
C GLU A 106 -5.63 -17.75 -4.66
N LEU A 107 -5.67 -16.41 -4.63
CA LEU A 107 -5.43 -15.57 -5.80
C LEU A 107 -4.00 -15.78 -6.33
N ALA A 108 -3.01 -15.85 -5.45
CA ALA A 108 -1.63 -16.13 -5.85
C ALA A 108 -1.50 -17.50 -6.53
N GLY A 109 -2.16 -18.53 -5.99
CA GLY A 109 -2.19 -19.87 -6.57
C GLY A 109 -2.84 -19.90 -7.94
N ARG A 110 -4.00 -19.26 -8.11
CA ARG A 110 -4.71 -19.19 -9.40
C ARG A 110 -3.91 -18.46 -10.48
N ASN A 111 -3.19 -17.40 -10.11
CA ASN A 111 -2.38 -16.61 -11.03
C ASN A 111 -0.94 -17.14 -11.18
N ASN A 112 -0.61 -18.31 -10.59
CA ASN A 112 0.73 -18.90 -10.59
C ASN A 112 1.84 -17.94 -10.12
N ILE A 113 1.52 -17.08 -9.14
CA ILE A 113 2.45 -16.07 -8.62
C ILE A 113 3.32 -16.73 -7.54
N PRO A 114 4.66 -16.63 -7.62
CA PRO A 114 5.54 -17.21 -6.62
C PRO A 114 5.35 -16.52 -5.27
N THR A 115 4.87 -17.27 -4.28
CA THR A 115 4.68 -16.80 -2.91
C THR A 115 5.84 -17.20 -2.00
N PRO A 116 6.12 -16.45 -0.91
CA PRO A 116 7.09 -16.85 0.10
C PRO A 116 6.74 -18.21 0.73
N SER A 117 7.74 -19.03 1.09
CA SER A 117 7.55 -20.35 1.74
C SER A 117 6.66 -20.31 2.99
N ASN A 118 6.78 -19.23 3.77
CA ASN A 118 5.95 -18.97 4.93
C ASN A 118 4.43 -18.95 4.65
N TRP A 119 4.03 -18.64 3.41
CA TRP A 119 2.61 -18.59 3.02
C TRP A 119 2.09 -20.00 2.75
N THR A 120 2.87 -20.81 2.04
CA THR A 120 2.53 -22.21 1.73
C THR A 120 2.54 -23.07 2.98
N GLU A 121 3.55 -22.95 3.85
CA GLU A 121 3.62 -23.70 5.11
C GLU A 121 2.43 -23.44 6.04
N LYS A 122 1.92 -22.21 6.07
CA LYS A 122 0.82 -21.80 6.96
C LYS A 122 -0.55 -21.80 6.28
N GLY A 123 -0.60 -22.03 4.97
CA GLY A 123 -1.82 -21.90 4.17
C GLY A 123 -2.45 -20.50 4.21
N LEU A 124 -1.68 -19.46 4.53
CA LEU A 124 -2.18 -18.09 4.78
C LEU A 124 -1.16 -17.05 4.35
N ALA A 125 -1.61 -15.97 3.69
CA ALA A 125 -0.74 -14.84 3.40
C ALA A 125 -0.13 -14.24 4.67
N GLY A 126 1.09 -13.71 4.64
CA GLY A 126 1.78 -13.21 5.84
C GLY A 126 1.06 -12.06 6.55
N LYS A 127 1.18 -11.98 7.89
CA LYS A 127 0.59 -10.88 8.69
C LYS A 127 1.14 -9.50 8.29
N GLU A 128 2.45 -9.43 8.02
CA GLU A 128 3.11 -8.18 7.61
C GLU A 128 2.73 -7.77 6.18
N TRP A 129 2.56 -8.75 5.28
CA TRP A 129 2.03 -8.47 3.94
C TRP A 129 0.64 -7.85 4.03
N PHE A 130 -0.26 -8.44 4.82
CA PHE A 130 -1.64 -7.96 4.97
C PHE A 130 -1.70 -6.54 5.52
N LYS A 131 -0.89 -6.20 6.53
CA LYS A 131 -0.83 -4.83 7.07
C LYS A 131 -0.37 -3.83 6.02
N ASN A 132 0.66 -4.18 5.25
CA ASN A 132 1.17 -3.31 4.21
C ASN A 132 0.17 -3.15 3.05
N PHE A 133 -0.55 -4.21 2.69
CA PHE A 133 -1.65 -4.18 1.72
C PHE A 133 -2.75 -3.20 2.16
N LEU A 134 -3.24 -3.32 3.40
CA LEU A 134 -4.25 -2.40 3.94
C LEU A 134 -3.77 -0.94 3.93
N ALA A 135 -2.51 -0.71 4.33
CA ALA A 135 -1.93 0.62 4.37
C ALA A 135 -1.79 1.26 2.97
N ARG A 136 -1.45 0.45 1.95
CA ARG A 136 -1.32 0.93 0.55
C ARG A 136 -2.66 1.26 -0.09
N HIS A 137 -3.69 0.45 0.17
CA HIS A 137 -5.01 0.60 -0.46
C HIS A 137 -6.03 1.36 0.41
N HIS A 138 -5.59 1.91 1.55
CA HIS A 138 -6.42 2.60 2.53
C HIS A 138 -7.66 1.79 2.95
N LEU A 139 -7.46 0.49 3.14
CA LEU A 139 -8.53 -0.44 3.51
C LEU A 139 -8.57 -0.66 5.03
N SER A 140 -9.78 -0.89 5.55
CA SER A 140 -10.00 -1.35 6.92
C SER A 140 -10.83 -2.62 6.89
N CYS A 141 -10.21 -3.78 7.13
CA CYS A 141 -10.94 -5.03 7.33
C CYS A 141 -11.28 -5.19 8.81
N ARG A 142 -12.57 -5.15 9.13
CA ARG A 142 -13.10 -5.47 10.46
C ARG A 142 -13.89 -6.77 10.38
N MET A 143 -14.03 -7.47 11.50
CA MET A 143 -15.00 -8.55 11.54
C MET A 143 -16.39 -7.93 11.41
N PRO A 144 -17.21 -8.34 10.43
CA PRO A 144 -18.58 -7.85 10.33
C PRO A 144 -19.35 -8.30 11.57
N GLU A 145 -20.13 -7.41 12.15
CA GLU A 145 -21.20 -7.83 13.05
C GLU A 145 -22.27 -8.56 12.23
N ALA A 146 -22.96 -9.52 12.85
CA ALA A 146 -24.03 -10.25 12.20
C ALA A 146 -25.22 -9.32 11.94
N THR A 147 -25.18 -8.55 10.85
CA THR A 147 -26.28 -7.69 10.43
C THR A 147 -27.38 -8.57 9.85
N SER A 148 -28.53 -8.61 10.52
CA SER A 148 -29.72 -9.28 9.98
C SER A 148 -30.24 -8.51 8.77
N LEU A 149 -30.91 -9.21 7.84
CA LEU A 149 -31.51 -8.57 6.67
C LEU A 149 -32.41 -7.39 7.07
N GLY A 150 -33.22 -7.58 8.13
CA GLY A 150 -34.09 -6.53 8.66
C GLY A 150 -33.34 -5.27 9.15
N ARG A 151 -32.14 -5.43 9.73
CA ARG A 151 -31.29 -4.28 10.12
C ARG A 151 -30.71 -3.58 8.88
N ALA A 152 -30.26 -4.34 7.89
CA ALA A 152 -29.73 -3.77 6.65
C ALA A 152 -30.81 -2.99 5.87
N THR A 153 -32.04 -3.52 5.80
CA THR A 153 -33.16 -2.85 5.13
C THR A 153 -33.66 -1.63 5.91
N ALA A 154 -33.58 -1.64 7.24
CA ALA A 154 -34.00 -0.50 8.07
C ALA A 154 -32.98 0.66 8.08
N PHE A 155 -31.70 0.40 7.79
CA PHE A 155 -30.64 1.40 7.70
C PHE A 155 -30.40 1.86 6.25
N ASN A 156 -31.44 2.34 5.58
CA ASN A 156 -31.34 2.90 4.23
C ASN A 156 -31.64 4.42 4.24
N LYS A 157 -31.25 5.13 3.17
CA LYS A 157 -31.38 6.60 3.11
C LYS A 157 -32.84 7.07 3.29
N THR A 158 -33.78 6.33 2.72
CA THR A 158 -35.21 6.63 2.79
C THR A 158 -35.78 6.44 4.20
N THR A 159 -35.54 5.29 4.84
CA THR A 159 -36.05 4.97 6.18
C THR A 159 -35.41 5.83 7.26
N VAL A 160 -34.11 6.12 7.12
CA VAL A 160 -33.39 7.01 8.04
C VAL A 160 -33.85 8.46 7.85
N GLY A 161 -34.10 8.89 6.61
CA GLY A 161 -34.67 10.19 6.31
C GLY A 161 -36.04 10.38 6.97
N GLU A 162 -36.95 9.43 6.75
CA GLU A 162 -38.29 9.43 7.37
C GLU A 162 -38.21 9.46 8.90
N PHE A 163 -37.26 8.74 9.50
CA PHE A 163 -37.04 8.77 10.94
C PHE A 163 -36.65 10.18 11.44
N PHE A 164 -35.68 10.84 10.78
CA PHE A 164 -35.25 12.18 11.18
C PHE A 164 -36.31 13.24 10.91
N ASP A 165 -37.07 13.12 9.82
CA ASP A 165 -38.21 14.01 9.54
C ASP A 165 -39.28 13.91 10.62
N ASN A 166 -39.59 12.69 11.07
CA ASN A 166 -40.53 12.47 12.15
C ASN A 166 -39.98 12.94 13.50
N LEU A 167 -38.68 12.76 13.76
CA LEU A 167 -38.03 13.24 14.97
C LEU A 167 -38.05 14.78 15.04
N ALA A 168 -37.74 15.46 13.94
CA ALA A 168 -37.77 16.92 13.85
C ALA A 168 -39.17 17.48 14.18
N LYS A 169 -40.22 16.86 13.62
CA LYS A 169 -41.62 17.25 13.93
C LYS A 169 -42.00 17.12 15.40
N VAL A 170 -41.37 16.21 16.15
CA VAL A 170 -41.65 16.01 17.58
C VAL A 170 -40.82 16.96 18.44
N ILE A 171 -39.60 17.29 18.02
CA ILE A 171 -38.69 18.20 18.76
C ILE A 171 -39.04 19.68 18.53
N ASP A 172 -39.47 20.06 17.33
CA ASP A 172 -39.86 21.44 16.98
C ASP A 172 -41.26 21.82 17.47
N ARG A 173 -41.83 21.03 18.38
CA ARG A 173 -43.18 21.19 18.94
C ARG A 173 -43.11 21.57 20.41
#